data_AF-A0A953Q6J6-F1
#
_entry.id   AF-A0A953Q6J6-F1
#
_cell.length_a   1.000
_cell.length_b   1.000
_cell.length_c   1.000
_cell.angle_alpha   90.00
_cell.angle_beta   90.00
_cell.angle_gamma   90.00
#
_symmetry.space_group_name_H-M   'P 1'
#
loop_
_entity.id
_entity.type
_entity.pdbx_description
1 polymer ?
#
loop_
_entity_poly.entity_id
_entity_poly.type
_entity_poly.pdbx_seq_one_letter_code
_entity_poly.pdbx_strand_id
1 'polypeptide(L)'
;MQHQQVIDNFINKGTAGRGTYVKGDEDVLYAKFPQEYRPWGSWGYDHLDGQTFPLAVRLEGGKLLVNGARLEHPASWYQENVLQFLENAESKFAVVPFHSIVAALTNGEVREWNRKPIPAKDLQREVAIVVPSGGERWRTVSQMDKHGVVRERRIHTLGDSVIKVHDHYFASAVDETGVGNGMYFLTELQTDRAPKSLKEAFEFLKPQVVREAEARGANVLRQGEWFAIPSKVRTKDLMRDVDRGIARFYAQHVLGRDGHHRLEEAVIYRQGPRKGEVYARGVLEHTKAEHVDLNLGTFRWHLVVHAVQGASYTLTGGGAMAQFD
;
A
#
# COMPACT_ATOMS: atom_id res chain seq x y z
N MET A 1 -0.04 36.23 3.00
CA MET A 1 0.93 35.22 2.53
C MET A 1 0.23 34.33 1.52
N GLN A 2 0.83 34.11 0.34
CA GLN A 2 0.29 33.13 -0.61
C GLN A 2 0.41 31.72 -0.01
N HIS A 3 -0.54 30.81 -0.28
CA HIS A 3 -0.55 29.45 0.31
C HIS A 3 0.77 28.70 0.06
N GLN A 4 1.33 28.84 -1.14
CA GLN A 4 2.64 28.29 -1.50
C GLN A 4 3.78 28.77 -0.60
N GLN A 5 3.80 30.04 -0.21
CA GLN A 5 4.82 30.57 0.69
C GLN A 5 4.70 29.98 2.10
N VAL A 6 3.48 29.69 2.58
CA VAL A 6 3.29 28.97 3.86
C VAL A 6 3.87 27.56 3.77
N ILE A 7 3.61 26.87 2.66
CA ILE A 7 4.09 25.50 2.41
C ILE A 7 5.62 25.48 2.31
N ASP A 8 6.22 26.38 1.51
CA ASP A 8 7.67 26.55 1.39
C ASP A 8 8.31 26.84 2.76
N ASN A 9 7.78 27.80 3.51
CA ASN A 9 8.26 28.16 4.83
C ASN A 9 8.20 26.98 5.82
N PHE A 10 7.15 26.17 5.75
CA PHE A 10 7.07 24.96 6.54
C PHE A 10 8.15 23.97 6.09
N ILE A 11 8.16 23.56 4.82
CA ILE A 11 9.04 22.49 4.33
C ILE A 11 10.53 22.84 4.48
N ASN A 12 10.90 24.05 4.03
CA ASN A 12 12.30 24.43 3.86
C ASN A 12 12.86 25.26 5.04
N LYS A 13 12.01 25.95 5.79
CA LYS A 13 12.46 26.86 6.87
C LYS A 13 12.03 26.40 8.26
N GLY A 14 11.10 25.45 8.37
CA GLY A 14 10.54 25.02 9.65
C GLY A 14 9.83 26.15 10.40
N THR A 15 9.27 27.11 9.68
CA THR A 15 8.63 28.29 10.29
C THR A 15 7.13 28.28 10.13
N ALA A 16 6.44 28.80 11.15
CA ALA A 16 5.00 28.99 11.12
C ALA A 16 4.57 29.97 10.01
N GLY A 17 3.36 29.79 9.51
CA GLY A 17 2.79 30.63 8.46
C GLY A 17 1.27 30.51 8.40
N ARG A 18 0.62 31.58 7.94
CA ARG A 18 -0.83 31.63 7.81
C ARG A 18 -1.25 32.25 6.48
N GLY A 19 -1.90 31.44 5.66
CA GLY A 19 -2.67 31.85 4.51
C GLY A 19 -4.17 31.78 4.81
N THR A 20 -4.99 32.04 3.80
CA THR A 20 -6.46 32.00 3.93
C THR A 20 -6.95 30.61 4.37
N TYR A 21 -6.48 29.56 3.70
CA TYR A 21 -6.90 28.17 3.94
C TYR A 21 -5.75 27.28 4.40
N VAL A 22 -4.51 27.55 3.96
CA VAL A 22 -3.34 26.80 4.44
C VAL A 22 -2.74 27.48 5.67
N LYS A 23 -2.49 26.69 6.71
CA LYS A 23 -1.92 27.14 7.99
C LYS A 23 -0.87 26.14 8.42
N GLY A 24 0.19 26.63 9.02
CA GLY A 24 1.16 25.78 9.68
C GLY A 24 1.81 26.47 10.87
N ASP A 25 2.18 25.66 11.85
CA ASP A 25 3.14 26.02 12.89
C ASP A 25 4.49 25.34 12.62
N GLU A 26 5.35 25.22 13.62
CA GLU A 26 6.66 24.57 13.48
C GLU A 26 6.55 23.07 13.22
N ASP A 27 5.45 22.45 13.67
CA ASP A 27 5.26 21.00 13.73
C ASP A 27 4.24 20.47 12.72
N VAL A 28 3.19 21.23 12.39
CA VAL A 28 2.08 20.76 11.56
C VAL A 28 1.74 21.75 10.47
N LEU A 29 1.50 21.22 9.28
CA LEU A 29 0.91 21.92 8.14
C LEU A 29 -0.46 21.31 7.82
N TYR A 30 -1.48 22.15 7.68
CA TYR A 30 -2.84 21.71 7.40
C TYR A 30 -3.60 22.72 6.53
N ALA A 31 -4.61 22.22 5.81
CA ALA A 31 -5.62 23.04 5.17
C ALA A 31 -6.86 23.11 6.09
N LYS A 32 -7.39 24.31 6.33
CA LYS A 32 -8.59 24.52 7.14
C LYS A 32 -9.55 25.46 6.44
N PHE A 33 -10.73 24.95 6.14
CA PHE A 33 -11.81 25.72 5.54
C PHE A 33 -12.70 26.33 6.63
N PRO A 34 -13.18 27.57 6.43
CA PRO A 34 -14.11 28.20 7.36
C PRO A 34 -15.46 27.47 7.39
N GLN A 35 -16.27 27.77 8.41
CA GLN A 35 -17.71 27.47 8.34
C GLN A 35 -18.33 28.30 7.21
N GLU A 36 -19.33 27.76 6.52
CA GLU A 36 -19.97 28.40 5.36
C GLU A 36 -18.97 28.66 4.20
N TYR A 37 -18.09 27.69 3.93
CA TYR A 37 -17.10 27.78 2.87
C TYR A 37 -17.77 27.75 1.50
N ARG A 38 -17.99 28.96 0.95
CA ARG A 38 -18.57 29.17 -0.39
C ARG A 38 -17.59 29.86 -1.31
N PRO A 39 -16.60 29.15 -1.85
CA PRO A 39 -15.71 29.74 -2.84
C PRO A 39 -16.55 30.19 -4.03
N TRP A 40 -16.38 31.47 -4.41
CA TRP A 40 -17.10 32.11 -5.53
C TRP A 40 -18.63 32.10 -5.38
N GLY A 41 -19.16 31.97 -4.16
CA GLY A 41 -20.60 31.89 -3.91
C GLY A 41 -21.26 30.58 -4.33
N SER A 42 -20.47 29.54 -4.64
CA SER A 42 -20.97 28.21 -5.00
C SER A 42 -21.34 27.39 -3.78
N TRP A 43 -22.49 26.69 -3.86
CA TRP A 43 -23.00 25.75 -2.86
C TRP A 43 -22.45 24.32 -3.04
N GLY A 44 -21.57 24.10 -4.02
CA GLY A 44 -21.00 22.78 -4.29
C GLY A 44 -19.94 22.31 -3.28
N TYR A 45 -19.64 23.12 -2.26
CA TYR A 45 -18.50 22.92 -1.35
C TYR A 45 -18.90 22.74 0.12
N ASP A 46 -20.20 22.61 0.42
CA ASP A 46 -20.71 22.46 1.79
C ASP A 46 -20.08 21.26 2.53
N HIS A 47 -19.62 20.24 1.81
CA HIS A 47 -18.92 19.10 2.40
C HIS A 47 -17.56 19.48 3.03
N LEU A 48 -16.95 20.59 2.63
CA LEU A 48 -15.70 21.11 3.20
C LEU A 48 -15.92 22.05 4.39
N ASP A 49 -17.17 22.40 4.71
CA ASP A 49 -17.46 23.40 5.74
C ASP A 49 -16.87 23.03 7.10
N GLY A 50 -16.01 23.92 7.61
CA GLY A 50 -15.31 23.73 8.86
C GLY A 50 -14.29 22.58 8.86
N GLN A 51 -14.07 21.89 7.74
CA GLN A 51 -13.16 20.76 7.66
C GLN A 51 -11.70 21.20 7.79
N THR A 52 -10.89 20.31 8.36
CA THR A 52 -9.45 20.46 8.48
C THR A 52 -8.77 19.21 7.96
N PHE A 53 -7.85 19.39 7.01
CA PHE A 53 -7.11 18.32 6.37
C PHE A 53 -5.63 18.44 6.76
N PRO A 54 -5.06 17.44 7.45
CA PRO A 54 -3.62 17.44 7.71
C PRO A 54 -2.87 17.22 6.39
N LEU A 55 -1.85 18.03 6.14
CA LEU A 55 -1.02 17.95 4.94
C LEU A 55 0.34 17.34 5.25
N ALA A 56 1.02 17.81 6.30
CA ALA A 56 2.31 17.29 6.73
C ALA A 56 2.57 17.53 8.21
N VAL A 57 3.44 16.73 8.80
CA VAL A 57 3.93 16.83 10.18
C VAL A 57 5.45 16.73 10.17
N ARG A 58 6.11 17.59 10.94
CA ARG A 58 7.54 17.51 11.20
C ARG A 58 7.79 16.51 12.33
N LEU A 59 8.57 15.49 12.04
CA LEU A 59 9.02 14.50 13.00
C LEU A 59 10.35 14.93 13.63
N GLU A 60 10.79 14.19 14.64
CA GLU A 60 12.10 14.37 15.25
C GLU A 60 13.24 14.35 14.19
N GLY A 61 14.25 15.20 14.41
CA GLY A 61 15.36 15.38 13.48
C GLY A 61 14.99 16.12 12.20
N GLY A 62 13.85 16.82 12.17
CA GLY A 62 13.43 17.69 11.05
C GLY A 62 12.88 16.95 9.83
N LYS A 63 12.68 15.62 9.92
CA LYS A 63 12.10 14.83 8.83
C LYS A 63 10.61 15.14 8.66
N LEU A 64 10.06 14.93 7.47
CA LEU A 64 8.67 15.28 7.17
C LEU A 64 7.82 14.03 6.90
N LEU A 65 6.73 13.88 7.64
CA LEU A 65 5.69 12.89 7.38
C LEU A 65 4.54 13.58 6.65
N VAL A 66 4.24 13.12 5.44
CA VAL A 66 3.33 13.81 4.53
C VAL A 66 2.10 12.93 4.31
N ASN A 67 0.92 13.54 4.38
CA ASN A 67 -0.32 12.81 4.20
C ASN A 67 -0.45 12.39 2.72
N GLY A 68 -0.43 11.08 2.47
CA GLY A 68 -0.61 10.48 1.14
C GLY A 68 -2.05 10.12 0.80
N ALA A 69 -3.03 10.43 1.65
CA ALA A 69 -4.43 10.15 1.35
C ALA A 69 -4.92 11.06 0.20
N ARG A 70 -5.77 10.54 -0.68
CA ARG A 70 -6.45 11.38 -1.68
C ARG A 70 -7.32 12.39 -0.94
N LEU A 71 -7.02 13.68 -1.12
CA LEU A 71 -7.84 14.76 -0.56
C LEU A 71 -8.84 15.27 -1.59
N GLU A 72 -9.93 15.85 -1.13
CA GLU A 72 -10.92 16.49 -1.99
C GLU A 72 -10.43 17.87 -2.47
N HIS A 73 -10.91 18.30 -3.63
CA HIS A 73 -10.60 19.65 -4.11
C HIS A 73 -11.29 20.71 -3.23
N PRO A 74 -10.60 21.78 -2.78
CA PRO A 74 -9.25 22.20 -3.19
C PRO A 74 -8.12 21.78 -2.25
N ALA A 75 -8.37 20.95 -1.23
CA ALA A 75 -7.31 20.43 -0.36
C ALA A 75 -6.26 19.61 -1.13
N SER A 76 -6.68 18.88 -2.18
CA SER A 76 -5.77 18.18 -3.10
C SER A 76 -4.74 19.11 -3.74
N TRP A 77 -5.11 20.32 -4.15
CA TRP A 77 -4.16 21.29 -4.70
C TRP A 77 -3.09 21.69 -3.69
N TYR A 78 -3.43 21.81 -2.41
CA TYR A 78 -2.43 22.11 -1.37
C TYR A 78 -1.50 20.92 -1.12
N GLN A 79 -2.01 19.69 -1.21
CA GLN A 79 -1.21 18.48 -1.15
C GLN A 79 -0.25 18.39 -2.35
N GLU A 80 -0.71 18.65 -3.57
CA GLU A 80 0.15 18.71 -4.76
C GLU A 80 1.29 19.73 -4.58
N ASN A 81 0.99 20.93 -4.07
CA ASN A 81 2.03 21.92 -3.78
C ASN A 81 3.03 21.37 -2.75
N VAL A 82 2.57 20.70 -1.67
CA VAL A 82 3.47 20.08 -0.68
C VAL A 82 4.40 19.08 -1.35
N LEU A 83 3.88 18.20 -2.21
CA LEU A 83 4.68 17.20 -2.93
C LEU A 83 5.71 17.86 -3.86
N GLN A 84 5.32 18.88 -4.62
CA GLN A 84 6.23 19.64 -5.50
C GLN A 84 7.37 20.32 -4.74
N PHE A 85 7.09 20.91 -3.57
CA PHE A 85 8.14 21.52 -2.75
C PHE A 85 9.08 20.47 -2.15
N LEU A 86 8.60 19.26 -1.86
CA LEU A 86 9.43 18.17 -1.33
C LEU A 86 10.41 17.59 -2.35
N GLU A 87 10.10 17.64 -3.65
CA GLU A 87 11.01 17.17 -4.71
C GLU A 87 12.39 17.86 -4.65
N ASN A 88 12.39 19.11 -4.20
CA ASN A 88 13.60 19.95 -4.10
C ASN A 88 14.05 20.19 -2.66
N ALA A 89 13.39 19.58 -1.66
CA ALA A 89 13.71 19.78 -0.27
C ALA A 89 14.91 18.93 0.17
N GLU A 90 15.78 19.49 1.01
CA GLU A 90 16.86 18.72 1.65
C GLU A 90 16.33 17.74 2.71
N SER A 91 15.15 18.05 3.27
CA SER A 91 14.50 17.27 4.31
C SER A 91 14.11 15.88 3.81
N LYS A 92 14.54 14.85 4.53
CA LYS A 92 14.05 13.48 4.31
C LYS A 92 12.57 13.40 4.64
N PHE A 93 11.79 12.75 3.79
CA PHE A 93 10.35 12.63 3.98
C PHE A 93 9.83 11.22 3.73
N ALA A 94 8.61 10.95 4.18
CA ALA A 94 7.82 9.80 3.80
C ALA A 94 6.39 10.26 3.48
N VAL A 95 5.79 9.68 2.45
CA VAL A 95 4.40 9.96 2.09
C VAL A 95 3.57 8.73 2.48
N VAL A 96 2.71 8.91 3.47
CA VAL A 96 1.91 7.84 4.05
C VAL A 96 0.53 8.41 4.32
N PRO A 97 -0.57 7.78 3.89
CA PRO A 97 -1.90 8.22 4.26
C PRO A 97 -2.07 8.24 5.79
N PHE A 98 -2.51 9.37 6.33
CA PHE A 98 -2.63 9.53 7.79
C PHE A 98 -3.68 8.59 8.39
N HIS A 99 -4.68 8.19 7.60
CA HIS A 99 -5.61 7.12 7.93
C HIS A 99 -4.91 5.78 8.23
N SER A 100 -3.91 5.41 7.43
CA SER A 100 -3.13 4.18 7.63
C SER A 100 -2.24 4.27 8.87
N ILE A 101 -1.70 5.46 9.18
CA ILE A 101 -0.95 5.69 10.43
C ILE A 101 -1.85 5.56 11.66
N VAL A 102 -3.06 6.11 11.62
CA VAL A 102 -4.05 5.96 12.71
C VAL A 102 -4.42 4.49 12.91
N ALA A 103 -4.64 3.77 11.81
CA ALA A 103 -4.89 2.33 11.87
C ALA A 103 -3.72 1.59 12.51
N ALA A 104 -2.48 1.87 12.10
CA ALA A 104 -1.29 1.25 12.69
C ALA A 104 -1.14 1.58 14.19
N LEU A 105 -1.32 2.84 14.60
CA LEU A 105 -1.20 3.26 16.00
C LEU A 105 -2.29 2.69 16.91
N THR A 106 -3.44 2.34 16.35
CA THR A 106 -4.61 1.82 17.08
C THR A 106 -4.86 0.33 16.81
N ASN A 107 -3.91 -0.39 16.20
CA ASN A 107 -4.07 -1.80 15.84
C ASN A 107 -5.37 -2.08 15.05
N GLY A 108 -5.77 -1.14 14.20
CA GLY A 108 -6.94 -1.21 13.34
C GLY A 108 -8.28 -0.83 13.98
N GLU A 109 -8.33 -0.46 15.27
CA GLU A 109 -9.56 -0.02 15.95
C GLU A 109 -10.15 1.25 15.30
N VAL A 110 -9.29 2.16 14.85
CA VAL A 110 -9.69 3.38 14.14
C VAL A 110 -8.97 3.43 12.80
N ARG A 111 -9.72 3.61 11.71
CA ARG A 111 -9.18 3.67 10.34
C ARG A 111 -9.24 5.04 9.69
N GLU A 112 -9.81 6.02 10.41
CA GLU A 112 -10.04 7.37 9.89
C GLU A 112 -9.39 8.39 10.81
N TRP A 113 -8.65 9.31 10.19
CA TRP A 113 -7.96 10.39 10.91
C TRP A 113 -8.95 11.29 11.62
N ASN A 114 -10.06 11.63 10.98
CA ASN A 114 -11.06 12.54 11.54
C ASN A 114 -11.76 11.97 12.79
N ARG A 115 -11.76 10.65 12.96
CA ARG A 115 -12.33 9.99 14.15
C ARG A 115 -11.39 10.02 15.36
N LYS A 116 -10.07 10.04 15.12
CA LYS A 116 -9.05 10.13 16.16
C LYS A 116 -7.80 10.86 15.64
N PRO A 117 -7.85 12.20 15.51
CA PRO A 117 -6.69 12.98 15.09
C PRO A 117 -5.56 12.79 16.10
N ILE A 118 -4.34 12.57 15.62
CA ILE A 118 -3.19 12.34 16.49
C ILE A 118 -2.42 13.66 16.64
N PRO A 119 -2.19 14.14 17.86
CA PRO A 119 -1.36 15.31 18.10
C PRO A 119 0.05 15.14 17.52
N ALA A 120 0.64 16.23 17.01
CA ALA A 120 1.98 16.20 16.41
C ALA A 120 3.04 15.61 17.35
N LYS A 121 3.01 15.99 18.63
CA LYS A 121 3.88 15.44 19.69
C LYS A 121 3.81 13.92 19.83
N ASP A 122 2.63 13.34 19.58
CA ASP A 122 2.45 11.89 19.67
C ASP A 122 2.95 11.22 18.39
N LEU A 123 2.76 11.83 17.22
CA LEU A 123 3.40 11.37 15.99
C LEU A 123 4.94 11.45 16.07
N GLN A 124 5.49 12.52 16.63
CA GLN A 124 6.93 12.71 16.83
C GLN A 124 7.53 11.62 17.73
N ARG A 125 6.77 11.19 18.74
CA ARG A 125 7.20 10.13 19.68
C ARG A 125 7.05 8.73 19.10
N GLU A 126 5.92 8.44 18.46
CA GLU A 126 5.55 7.07 18.09
C GLU A 126 5.91 6.72 16.63
N VAL A 127 6.20 7.70 15.79
CA VAL A 127 6.43 7.49 14.35
C VAL A 127 7.81 7.97 13.93
N ALA A 128 8.56 7.11 13.24
CA ALA A 128 9.87 7.45 12.69
C ALA A 128 10.01 7.02 11.23
N ILE A 129 10.72 7.81 10.43
CA ILE A 129 11.09 7.43 9.06
C ILE A 129 12.40 6.66 9.09
N VAL A 130 12.33 5.39 8.67
CA VAL A 130 13.44 4.43 8.64
C VAL A 130 14.12 4.44 7.28
N VAL A 131 13.32 4.24 6.23
CA VAL A 131 13.75 4.39 4.82
C VAL A 131 12.92 5.54 4.24
N PRO A 132 13.53 6.69 3.91
CA PRO A 132 12.79 7.82 3.35
C PRO A 132 12.29 7.51 1.95
N SER A 133 11.23 8.22 1.56
CA SER A 133 10.72 8.23 0.19
C SER A 133 11.80 8.74 -0.77
N GLY A 134 11.81 8.14 -1.96
CA GLY A 134 12.64 8.59 -3.07
C GLY A 134 12.01 9.68 -3.94
N GLY A 135 10.87 10.24 -3.52
CA GLY A 135 10.07 11.20 -4.29
C GLY A 135 9.02 10.54 -5.18
N GLU A 136 8.27 11.38 -5.90
CA GLU A 136 7.29 10.94 -6.89
C GLU A 136 8.00 10.26 -8.07
N ARG A 137 7.50 9.08 -8.47
CA ARG A 137 8.08 8.34 -9.60
C ARG A 137 7.01 7.69 -10.46
N TRP A 138 7.19 7.84 -11.76
CA TRP A 138 6.48 7.06 -12.76
C TRP A 138 7.39 5.95 -13.27
N ARG A 139 6.93 4.70 -13.19
CA ARG A 139 7.66 3.55 -13.75
C ARG A 139 6.78 2.78 -14.73
N THR A 140 7.38 2.30 -15.81
CA THR A 140 6.72 1.38 -16.73
C THR A 140 6.91 -0.04 -16.22
N VAL A 141 5.81 -0.79 -16.11
CA VAL A 141 5.83 -2.22 -15.79
C VAL A 141 5.23 -3.00 -16.94
N SER A 142 5.87 -4.12 -17.28
CA SER A 142 5.38 -5.07 -18.27
C SER A 142 4.53 -6.13 -17.57
N GLN A 143 3.36 -6.41 -18.13
CA GLN A 143 2.41 -7.36 -17.59
C GLN A 143 1.90 -8.29 -18.68
N MET A 144 1.89 -9.59 -18.41
CA MET A 144 1.28 -10.58 -19.29
C MET A 144 -0.20 -10.75 -18.93
N ASP A 145 -1.09 -10.54 -19.89
CA ASP A 145 -2.53 -10.76 -19.70
C ASP A 145 -2.90 -12.26 -19.77
N LYS A 146 -4.17 -12.57 -19.51
CA LYS A 146 -4.71 -13.94 -19.57
C LYS A 146 -4.60 -14.60 -20.94
N HIS A 147 -4.39 -13.84 -22.01
CA HIS A 147 -4.18 -14.35 -23.37
C HIS A 147 -2.69 -14.51 -23.71
N GLY A 148 -1.79 -14.22 -22.76
CA GLY A 148 -0.35 -14.31 -22.96
C GLY A 148 0.25 -13.07 -23.63
N VAL A 149 -0.53 -12.00 -23.81
CA VAL A 149 -0.06 -10.76 -24.44
C VAL A 149 0.61 -9.89 -23.38
N VAL A 150 1.85 -9.49 -23.64
CA VAL A 150 2.56 -8.54 -22.79
C VAL A 150 2.09 -7.13 -23.11
N ARG A 151 1.63 -6.41 -22.09
CA ARG A 151 1.25 -5.00 -22.14
C ARG A 151 2.13 -4.20 -21.21
N GLU A 152 2.46 -3.00 -21.63
CA GLU A 152 3.12 -2.03 -20.76
C GLU A 152 2.06 -1.13 -20.13
N ARG A 153 2.24 -0.83 -18.85
CA ARG A 153 1.47 0.19 -18.16
C ARG A 153 2.39 1.04 -17.31
N ARG A 154 1.99 2.29 -17.10
CA ARG A 154 2.66 3.18 -16.16
C ARG A 154 2.01 3.01 -14.79
N ILE A 155 2.84 2.95 -13.77
CA ILE A 155 2.40 3.00 -12.39
C ILE A 155 3.07 4.19 -11.70
N HIS A 156 2.30 4.80 -10.82
CA HIS A 156 2.69 5.96 -10.07
C HIS A 156 3.06 5.47 -8.66
N THR A 157 4.33 5.58 -8.29
CA THR A 157 4.76 5.31 -6.93
C THR A 157 4.98 6.63 -6.19
N LEU A 158 4.14 6.86 -5.18
CA LEU A 158 4.26 7.96 -4.24
C LEU A 158 4.56 7.38 -2.86
N GLY A 159 5.66 7.80 -2.24
CA GLY A 159 5.89 7.47 -0.84
C GLY A 159 6.44 6.09 -0.55
N ASP A 160 7.09 5.46 -1.55
CA ASP A 160 7.89 4.24 -1.44
C ASP A 160 8.91 4.35 -0.28
N SER A 161 8.50 3.94 0.92
CA SER A 161 9.20 4.24 2.17
C SER A 161 8.95 3.16 3.23
N VAL A 162 9.76 3.21 4.28
CA VAL A 162 9.55 2.41 5.49
C VAL A 162 9.46 3.33 6.68
N ILE A 163 8.38 3.18 7.45
CA ILE A 163 8.17 3.87 8.71
C ILE A 163 8.22 2.88 9.88
N LYS A 164 8.59 3.37 11.05
CA LYS A 164 8.38 2.71 12.34
C LYS A 164 7.13 3.34 12.95
N VAL A 165 6.22 2.53 13.46
CA VAL A 165 5.09 2.95 14.28
C VAL A 165 5.13 2.12 15.56
N HIS A 166 5.23 2.78 16.71
CA HIS A 166 5.60 2.13 17.98
C HIS A 166 6.93 1.36 17.80
N ASP A 167 6.91 0.05 18.01
CA ASP A 167 8.07 -0.84 17.83
C ASP A 167 8.03 -1.68 16.55
N HIS A 168 7.08 -1.40 15.67
CA HIS A 168 6.85 -2.19 14.46
C HIS A 168 7.27 -1.42 13.19
N TYR A 169 7.78 -2.13 12.21
CA TYR A 169 8.18 -1.57 10.92
C TYR A 169 7.08 -1.80 9.88
N PHE A 170 6.80 -0.80 9.06
CA PHE A 170 5.79 -0.86 8.02
C PHE A 170 6.36 -0.44 6.67
N ALA A 171 6.11 -1.24 5.64
CA ALA A 171 6.32 -0.83 4.26
C ALA A 171 5.11 -0.05 3.75
N SER A 172 5.34 1.18 3.31
CA SER A 172 4.37 2.05 2.63
C SER A 172 4.76 2.11 1.17
N ALA A 173 3.97 1.49 0.29
CA ALA A 173 4.31 1.39 -1.12
C ALA A 173 3.08 1.16 -2.01
N VAL A 174 3.32 1.10 -3.32
CA VAL A 174 2.30 0.80 -4.32
C VAL A 174 2.50 -0.60 -4.89
N ASP A 175 1.48 -1.45 -4.77
CA ASP A 175 1.41 -2.75 -5.41
C ASP A 175 1.17 -2.58 -6.91
N GLU A 176 2.18 -2.96 -7.70
CA GLU A 176 2.16 -2.94 -9.16
C GLU A 176 1.27 -3.98 -9.81
N THR A 177 0.55 -4.77 -9.03
CA THR A 177 -0.48 -5.70 -9.51
C THR A 177 -1.87 -5.11 -9.34
N GLY A 178 -2.03 -4.01 -8.58
CA GLY A 178 -3.28 -3.28 -8.44
C GLY A 178 -3.75 -2.64 -9.75
N VAL A 179 -5.06 -2.57 -10.00
CA VAL A 179 -5.62 -1.92 -11.21
C VAL A 179 -5.29 -0.42 -11.28
N GLY A 180 -5.42 0.19 -12.47
CA GLY A 180 -5.08 1.60 -12.69
C GLY A 180 -3.58 1.88 -12.62
N ASN A 181 -3.19 2.87 -11.82
CA ASN A 181 -1.79 3.28 -11.61
C ASN A 181 -1.07 2.47 -10.49
N GLY A 182 -1.68 1.37 -10.04
CA GLY A 182 -1.23 0.58 -8.90
C GLY A 182 -2.08 0.83 -7.65
N MET A 183 -1.92 -0.01 -6.62
CA MET A 183 -2.71 0.07 -5.40
C MET A 183 -1.84 0.32 -4.17
N TYR A 184 -2.16 1.36 -3.41
CA TYR A 184 -1.45 1.64 -2.16
C TYR A 184 -1.64 0.54 -1.12
N PHE A 185 -0.57 0.20 -0.40
CA PHE A 185 -0.64 -0.58 0.82
C PHE A 185 0.30 -0.04 1.90
N LEU A 186 -0.14 -0.19 3.16
CA LEU A 186 0.70 -0.13 4.34
C LEU A 186 0.68 -1.50 5.00
N THR A 187 1.82 -2.19 5.11
CA THR A 187 1.87 -3.52 5.71
C THR A 187 3.01 -3.67 6.70
N GLU A 188 2.72 -4.33 7.81
CA GLU A 188 3.68 -4.60 8.88
C GLU A 188 4.67 -5.68 8.45
N LEU A 189 5.96 -5.38 8.64
CA LEU A 189 7.07 -6.28 8.40
C LEU A 189 7.29 -7.15 9.65
N GLN A 190 7.26 -8.47 9.49
CA GLN A 190 7.56 -9.42 10.57
C GLN A 190 9.07 -9.52 10.79
N THR A 191 9.65 -8.50 11.43
CA THR A 191 11.09 -8.35 11.67
C THR A 191 11.35 -7.58 12.98
N ASP A 192 12.42 -7.93 13.67
CA ASP A 192 12.93 -7.23 14.85
C ASP A 192 13.90 -6.08 14.49
N ARG A 193 14.41 -6.08 13.25
CA ARG A 193 15.39 -5.11 12.77
C ARG A 193 14.83 -4.21 11.67
N ALA A 194 15.31 -2.97 11.69
CA ALA A 194 15.03 -1.99 10.65
C ALA A 194 15.58 -2.45 9.28
N PRO A 195 14.78 -2.42 8.20
CA PRO A 195 15.29 -2.59 6.85
C PRO A 195 16.15 -1.38 6.44
N LYS A 196 17.20 -1.64 5.67
CA LYS A 196 18.12 -0.61 5.14
C LYS A 196 17.64 -0.01 3.82
N SER A 197 16.65 -0.64 3.18
CA SER A 197 16.08 -0.20 1.90
C SER A 197 14.66 -0.74 1.73
N LEU A 198 13.91 -0.13 0.80
CA LEU A 198 12.60 -0.65 0.43
C LEU A 198 12.67 -2.05 -0.19
N LYS A 199 13.72 -2.32 -0.98
CA LYS A 199 13.97 -3.67 -1.53
C LYS A 199 14.09 -4.70 -0.41
N GLU A 200 14.84 -4.39 0.64
CA GLU A 200 14.97 -5.28 1.80
C GLU A 200 13.64 -5.43 2.57
N ALA A 201 12.84 -4.37 2.67
CA ALA A 201 11.51 -4.46 3.26
C ALA A 201 10.60 -5.43 2.49
N PHE A 202 10.63 -5.41 1.16
CA PHE A 202 9.89 -6.40 0.35
C PHE A 202 10.44 -7.83 0.49
N GLU A 203 11.74 -8.01 0.74
CA GLU A 203 12.28 -9.33 1.05
C GLU A 203 11.75 -9.90 2.38
N PHE A 204 11.41 -9.05 3.35
CA PHE A 204 10.76 -9.50 4.59
C PHE A 204 9.32 -10.00 4.37
N LEU A 205 8.65 -9.55 3.31
CA LEU A 205 7.30 -10.01 2.96
C LEU A 205 7.30 -11.39 2.31
N LYS A 206 8.45 -11.88 1.86
CA LYS A 206 8.57 -13.16 1.16
C LYS A 206 8.71 -14.32 2.14
N PRO A 207 7.82 -15.32 2.10
CA PRO A 207 8.01 -16.58 2.80
C PRO A 207 9.35 -17.22 2.43
N GLN A 208 9.93 -18.02 3.34
CA GLN A 208 11.17 -18.74 3.09
C GLN A 208 11.13 -19.53 1.77
N VAL A 209 10.03 -20.23 1.50
CA VAL A 209 9.86 -21.03 0.27
C VAL A 209 9.90 -20.19 -1.01
N VAL A 210 9.46 -18.92 -0.98
CA VAL A 210 9.57 -17.98 -2.11
C VAL A 210 11.03 -17.60 -2.33
N ARG A 211 11.73 -17.18 -1.27
CA ARG A 211 13.14 -16.77 -1.33
C ARG A 211 14.02 -17.92 -1.85
N GLU A 212 13.79 -19.13 -1.37
CA GLU A 212 14.49 -20.32 -1.83
C GLU A 212 14.19 -20.66 -3.30
N ALA A 213 12.96 -20.43 -3.77
CA ALA A 213 12.61 -20.65 -5.17
C ALA A 213 13.31 -19.64 -6.09
N GLU A 214 13.28 -18.35 -5.74
CA GLU A 214 13.97 -17.30 -6.47
C GLU A 214 15.48 -17.51 -6.48
N ALA A 215 16.07 -17.92 -5.35
CA ALA A 215 17.50 -18.25 -5.27
C ALA A 215 17.92 -19.41 -6.19
N ARG A 216 16.98 -20.31 -6.54
CA ARG A 216 17.17 -21.36 -7.54
C ARG A 216 16.85 -20.93 -8.98
N GLY A 217 16.59 -19.64 -9.21
CA GLY A 217 16.24 -19.08 -10.51
C GLY A 217 14.80 -19.35 -10.96
N ALA A 218 13.89 -19.70 -10.04
CA ALA A 218 12.49 -19.87 -10.39
C ALA A 218 11.85 -18.50 -10.69
N ASN A 219 11.09 -18.41 -11.78
CA ASN A 219 10.23 -17.26 -12.06
C ASN A 219 8.98 -17.32 -11.17
N VAL A 220 9.05 -16.70 -9.98
CA VAL A 220 7.92 -16.60 -9.07
C VAL A 220 7.00 -15.48 -9.51
N LEU A 221 5.72 -15.79 -9.71
CA LEU A 221 4.70 -14.80 -10.05
C LEU A 221 4.03 -14.26 -8.78
N ARG A 222 3.49 -13.05 -8.82
CA ARG A 222 2.87 -12.38 -7.66
C ARG A 222 1.59 -11.64 -8.08
N GLN A 223 0.58 -11.64 -7.21
CA GLN A 223 -0.60 -10.77 -7.27
C GLN A 223 -1.08 -10.49 -5.85
N GLY A 224 -1.17 -9.21 -5.46
CA GLY A 224 -1.52 -8.84 -4.09
C GLY A 224 -0.66 -9.63 -3.10
N GLU A 225 -1.19 -10.04 -1.96
CA GLU A 225 -0.51 -10.85 -0.96
C GLU A 225 -0.11 -12.28 -1.37
N TRP A 226 -0.35 -12.71 -2.62
CA TRP A 226 -0.10 -14.07 -3.08
C TRP A 226 1.11 -14.20 -4.00
N PHE A 227 1.86 -15.28 -3.80
CA PHE A 227 2.94 -15.73 -4.68
C PHE A 227 2.60 -17.08 -5.30
N ALA A 228 2.92 -17.26 -6.58
CA ALA A 228 2.76 -18.49 -7.32
C ALA A 228 4.13 -19.01 -7.78
N ILE A 229 4.60 -20.06 -7.13
CA ILE A 229 5.91 -20.67 -7.37
C ILE A 229 5.76 -21.81 -8.39
N PRO A 230 6.47 -21.80 -9.53
CA PRO A 230 6.34 -22.86 -10.52
C PRO A 230 6.75 -24.22 -9.94
N SER A 231 5.88 -25.22 -10.07
CA SER A 231 6.07 -26.57 -9.53
C SER A 231 6.43 -27.58 -10.62
N LYS A 232 7.21 -28.60 -10.24
CA LYS A 232 7.48 -29.79 -11.08
C LYS A 232 6.44 -30.89 -10.90
N VAL A 233 5.46 -30.71 -10.01
CA VAL A 233 4.42 -31.70 -9.75
C VAL A 233 3.53 -31.85 -11.00
N ARG A 234 3.31 -33.10 -11.43
CA ARG A 234 2.49 -33.40 -12.60
C ARG A 234 1.03 -33.51 -12.20
N THR A 235 0.12 -33.18 -13.13
CA THR A 235 -1.33 -33.35 -12.94
C THR A 235 -1.69 -34.77 -12.46
N LYS A 236 -1.08 -35.81 -13.05
CA LYS A 236 -1.34 -37.20 -12.63
C LYS A 236 -0.96 -37.50 -11.18
N ASP A 237 0.06 -36.83 -10.65
CA ASP A 237 0.47 -37.02 -9.25
C ASP A 237 -0.51 -36.32 -8.31
N LEU A 238 -0.98 -35.12 -8.66
CA LEU A 238 -2.03 -34.41 -7.91
C LEU A 238 -3.36 -35.17 -7.93
N MET A 239 -3.79 -35.61 -9.11
CA MET A 239 -5.08 -36.31 -9.26
C MET A 239 -5.08 -37.66 -8.55
N ARG A 240 -3.97 -38.40 -8.57
CA ARG A 240 -3.81 -39.61 -7.74
C ARG A 240 -4.03 -39.32 -6.25
N ASP A 241 -3.51 -38.19 -5.75
CA ASP A 241 -3.66 -37.83 -4.34
C ASP A 241 -5.07 -37.31 -4.03
N VAL A 242 -5.79 -36.77 -5.03
CA VAL A 242 -7.24 -36.48 -4.96
C VAL A 242 -8.05 -37.77 -4.89
N ASP A 243 -7.79 -38.75 -5.76
CA ASP A 243 -8.48 -40.05 -5.78
C ASP A 243 -8.29 -40.83 -4.48
N ARG A 244 -7.13 -40.65 -3.82
CA ARG A 244 -6.83 -41.20 -2.50
C ARG A 244 -7.48 -40.45 -1.34
N GLY A 245 -8.17 -39.34 -1.59
CA GLY A 245 -8.78 -38.50 -0.56
C GLY A 245 -7.80 -37.69 0.30
N ILE A 246 -6.52 -37.61 -0.09
CA ILE A 246 -5.48 -36.86 0.62
C ILE A 246 -5.57 -35.36 0.26
N ALA A 247 -5.92 -35.08 -0.99
CA ALA A 247 -6.15 -33.74 -1.52
C ALA A 247 -7.57 -33.61 -2.08
N ARG A 248 -7.99 -32.38 -2.39
CA ARG A 248 -9.27 -32.10 -3.05
C ARG A 248 -9.06 -31.15 -4.22
N PHE A 249 -9.63 -31.51 -5.36
CA PHE A 249 -9.70 -30.66 -6.55
C PHE A 249 -10.87 -29.67 -6.44
N TYR A 250 -10.67 -28.48 -6.97
CA TYR A 250 -11.67 -27.43 -7.09
C TYR A 250 -11.54 -26.73 -8.45
N ALA A 251 -12.68 -26.49 -9.08
CA ALA A 251 -12.82 -25.45 -10.08
C ALA A 251 -13.32 -24.17 -9.39
N GLN A 252 -12.73 -23.01 -9.72
CA GLN A 252 -13.14 -21.69 -9.22
C GLN A 252 -13.08 -21.58 -7.68
N HIS A 253 -11.91 -21.90 -7.10
CA HIS A 253 -11.71 -21.85 -5.65
C HIS A 253 -11.33 -20.46 -5.15
N VAL A 254 -12.02 -19.94 -4.14
CA VAL A 254 -11.65 -18.67 -3.50
C VAL A 254 -10.74 -18.91 -2.30
N LEU A 255 -9.58 -18.26 -2.29
CA LEU A 255 -8.55 -18.31 -1.25
C LEU A 255 -8.90 -17.46 -0.03
N GLY A 256 -8.39 -17.92 1.11
CA GLY A 256 -8.43 -17.18 2.38
C GLY A 256 -9.81 -17.21 3.07
N ARG A 257 -9.83 -16.74 4.31
CA ARG A 257 -11.08 -16.57 5.08
C ARG A 257 -11.87 -15.37 4.58
N ASP A 258 -11.16 -14.33 4.15
CA ASP A 258 -11.74 -13.06 3.70
C ASP A 258 -12.23 -13.15 2.23
N GLY A 259 -11.73 -14.13 1.47
CA GLY A 259 -12.37 -14.57 0.24
C GLY A 259 -12.18 -13.63 -0.96
N HIS A 260 -10.96 -13.14 -1.19
CA HIS A 260 -10.71 -12.07 -2.17
C HIS A 260 -9.93 -12.48 -3.42
N HIS A 261 -9.40 -13.70 -3.47
CA HIS A 261 -8.64 -14.21 -4.61
C HIS A 261 -9.21 -15.53 -5.12
N ARG A 262 -9.61 -15.61 -6.39
CA ARG A 262 -10.19 -16.79 -7.02
C ARG A 262 -9.17 -17.48 -7.92
N LEU A 263 -9.00 -18.78 -7.74
CA LEU A 263 -8.20 -19.69 -8.54
C LEU A 263 -9.10 -20.43 -9.53
N GLU A 264 -8.76 -20.39 -10.80
CA GLU A 264 -9.50 -21.11 -11.84
C GLU A 264 -9.50 -22.64 -11.60
N GLU A 265 -8.32 -23.22 -11.38
CA GLU A 265 -8.16 -24.60 -10.95
C GLU A 265 -7.26 -24.68 -9.73
N ALA A 266 -7.68 -25.46 -8.72
CA ALA A 266 -6.91 -25.66 -7.51
C ALA A 266 -6.94 -27.11 -7.01
N VAL A 267 -5.81 -27.57 -6.45
CA VAL A 267 -5.70 -28.80 -5.68
C VAL A 267 -5.17 -28.45 -4.31
N ILE A 268 -5.93 -28.81 -3.27
CA ILE A 268 -5.62 -28.46 -1.88
C ILE A 268 -5.42 -29.72 -1.07
N TYR A 269 -4.25 -29.86 -0.46
CA TYR A 269 -3.94 -30.98 0.41
C TYR A 269 -4.64 -30.82 1.76
N ARG A 270 -5.46 -31.81 2.13
CA ARG A 270 -6.26 -31.79 3.36
C ARG A 270 -5.61 -32.59 4.49
N GLN A 271 -4.73 -33.53 4.15
CA GLN A 271 -4.10 -34.45 5.10
C GLN A 271 -2.64 -34.74 4.71
N GLY A 272 -1.90 -35.37 5.63
CA GLY A 272 -0.52 -35.78 5.43
C GLY A 272 0.51 -34.64 5.52
N PRO A 273 1.77 -34.91 5.16
CA PRO A 273 2.89 -33.95 5.31
C PRO A 273 2.71 -32.65 4.53
N ARG A 274 1.87 -32.66 3.49
CA ARG A 274 1.60 -31.53 2.59
C ARG A 274 0.32 -30.79 2.94
N LYS A 275 -0.32 -31.12 4.06
CA LYS A 275 -1.58 -30.50 4.49
C LYS A 275 -1.46 -28.96 4.46
N GLY A 276 -2.39 -28.31 3.77
CA GLY A 276 -2.42 -26.86 3.60
C GLY A 276 -1.75 -26.37 2.31
N GLU A 277 -0.95 -27.19 1.62
CA GLU A 277 -0.41 -26.80 0.32
C GLU A 277 -1.53 -26.65 -0.72
N VAL A 278 -1.46 -25.54 -1.47
CA VAL A 278 -2.38 -25.21 -2.56
C VAL A 278 -1.61 -25.19 -3.86
N TYR A 279 -2.02 -26.04 -4.80
CA TYR A 279 -1.52 -26.00 -6.17
C TYR A 279 -2.57 -25.39 -7.08
N ALA A 280 -2.17 -24.46 -7.93
CA ALA A 280 -3.07 -23.82 -8.87
C ALA A 280 -2.51 -23.72 -10.29
N ARG A 281 -3.41 -23.56 -11.25
CA ARG A 281 -3.13 -23.25 -12.66
C ARG A 281 -4.33 -22.51 -13.27
N GLY A 282 -4.19 -22.02 -14.49
CA GLY A 282 -5.17 -21.15 -15.14
C GLY A 282 -4.95 -19.70 -14.73
N VAL A 283 -6.00 -19.01 -14.31
CA VAL A 283 -5.96 -17.62 -13.85
C VAL A 283 -6.15 -17.51 -12.33
N LEU A 284 -5.38 -16.63 -11.70
CA LEU A 284 -5.64 -16.11 -10.35
C LEU A 284 -6.27 -14.72 -10.52
N GLU A 285 -7.48 -14.53 -10.01
CA GLU A 285 -8.28 -13.31 -10.17
C GLU A 285 -8.58 -12.69 -8.81
N HIS A 286 -8.57 -11.37 -8.69
CA HIS A 286 -9.12 -10.70 -7.50
C HIS A 286 -10.64 -10.56 -7.64
N THR A 287 -11.42 -11.00 -6.65
CA THR A 287 -12.89 -11.06 -6.76
C THR A 287 -13.57 -9.69 -6.85
N LYS A 288 -12.90 -8.64 -6.38
CA LYS A 288 -13.32 -7.23 -6.51
C LYS A 288 -12.65 -6.47 -7.66
N ALA A 289 -11.85 -7.15 -8.48
CA ALA A 289 -11.04 -6.52 -9.53
C ALA A 289 -10.12 -5.39 -9.00
N GLU A 290 -9.60 -5.55 -7.77
CA GLU A 290 -8.63 -4.61 -7.18
C GLU A 290 -7.23 -4.85 -7.75
N HIS A 291 -6.95 -6.09 -8.18
CA HIS A 291 -5.73 -6.46 -8.88
C HIS A 291 -6.04 -6.94 -10.29
N VAL A 292 -5.06 -6.78 -11.17
CA VAL A 292 -5.11 -7.34 -12.51
C VAL A 292 -4.89 -8.85 -12.44
N ASP A 293 -5.68 -9.59 -13.22
CA ASP A 293 -5.59 -11.04 -13.35
C ASP A 293 -4.15 -11.52 -13.60
N LEU A 294 -3.75 -12.55 -12.85
CA LEU A 294 -2.45 -13.19 -13.00
C LEU A 294 -2.61 -14.51 -13.74
N ASN A 295 -2.01 -14.58 -14.92
CA ASN A 295 -1.97 -15.80 -15.73
C ASN A 295 -0.91 -16.77 -15.20
N LEU A 296 -1.35 -17.91 -14.69
CA LEU A 296 -0.48 -19.03 -14.26
C LEU A 296 -0.25 -20.05 -15.38
N GLY A 297 -0.97 -19.93 -16.50
CA GLY A 297 -0.99 -20.89 -17.60
C GLY A 297 -1.72 -22.19 -17.26
N THR A 298 -2.13 -22.94 -18.28
CA THR A 298 -2.98 -24.15 -18.11
C THR A 298 -2.18 -25.45 -18.00
N PHE A 299 -0.89 -25.43 -18.32
CA PHE A 299 -0.04 -26.63 -18.33
C PHE A 299 0.69 -26.87 -17.00
N ARG A 300 1.29 -25.82 -16.43
CA ARG A 300 2.16 -25.93 -15.25
C ARG A 300 1.39 -25.58 -13.98
N TRP A 301 1.47 -26.46 -12.98
CA TRP A 301 0.99 -26.15 -11.64
C TRP A 301 1.95 -25.23 -10.89
N HIS A 302 1.40 -24.33 -10.09
CA HIS A 302 2.14 -23.43 -9.21
C HIS A 302 1.76 -23.73 -7.77
N LEU A 303 2.74 -23.78 -6.86
CA LEU A 303 2.49 -23.74 -5.43
C LEU A 303 2.12 -22.31 -5.05
N VAL A 304 0.90 -22.12 -4.57
CA VAL A 304 0.38 -20.82 -4.16
C VAL A 304 0.65 -20.62 -2.68
N VAL A 305 1.33 -19.54 -2.33
CA VAL A 305 1.71 -19.21 -0.96
C VAL A 305 1.39 -17.76 -0.65
N HIS A 306 0.99 -17.49 0.58
CA HIS A 306 0.68 -16.16 1.08
C HIS A 306 1.94 -15.46 1.61
N ALA A 307 2.02 -14.15 1.46
CA ALA A 307 3.09 -13.32 2.02
C ALA A 307 3.23 -13.48 3.55
N VAL A 308 4.45 -13.25 4.06
CA VAL A 308 4.67 -13.12 5.51
C VAL A 308 4.46 -11.65 5.86
N GLN A 309 3.31 -11.32 6.44
CA GLN A 309 3.01 -9.96 6.87
C GLN A 309 2.23 -9.97 8.17
N GLY A 310 2.40 -8.91 8.96
CA GLY A 310 1.58 -8.64 10.14
C GLY A 310 0.29 -7.93 9.76
N ALA A 311 -0.08 -6.90 10.52
CA ALA A 311 -1.23 -6.07 10.18
C ALA A 311 -1.05 -5.38 8.81
N SER A 312 -2.13 -5.34 8.03
CA SER A 312 -2.15 -4.66 6.73
C SER A 312 -3.31 -3.68 6.68
N TYR A 313 -3.02 -2.46 6.24
CA TYR A 313 -3.95 -1.35 6.17
C TYR A 313 -3.97 -0.82 4.73
N THR A 314 -4.86 -1.41 3.92
CA THR A 314 -5.23 -0.86 2.62
C THR A 314 -6.35 0.16 2.79
N LEU A 315 -6.39 1.16 1.91
CA LEU A 315 -7.42 2.20 1.91
C LEU A 315 -8.69 1.79 1.15
N THR A 316 -8.73 0.59 0.58
CA THR A 316 -9.90 0.04 -0.09
C THR A 316 -10.89 -0.51 0.94
N GLY A 317 -11.84 0.32 1.37
CA GLY A 317 -12.95 -0.15 2.23
C GLY A 317 -13.69 0.88 3.08
N GLY A 318 -13.31 2.15 3.06
CA GLY A 318 -14.02 3.19 3.82
C GLY A 318 -13.69 4.60 3.34
N GLY A 319 -14.44 5.09 2.36
CA GLY A 319 -14.56 6.51 1.99
C GLY A 319 -13.35 7.22 1.36
N ALA A 320 -12.12 6.89 1.73
CA ALA A 320 -10.91 7.54 1.24
C ALA A 320 -10.10 6.59 0.36
N MET A 321 -10.38 6.55 -0.94
CA MET A 321 -9.57 5.80 -1.90
C MET A 321 -8.23 6.52 -2.12
N ALA A 322 -7.10 5.92 -1.73
CA ALA A 322 -5.81 6.31 -2.33
C ALA A 322 -5.73 5.70 -3.73
N GLN A 323 -6.07 6.51 -4.72
CA GLN A 323 -5.53 6.37 -6.07
C GLN A 323 -4.56 7.53 -6.24
N PHE A 324 -3.29 7.21 -6.48
CA PHE A 324 -2.33 8.20 -6.93
C PHE A 324 -2.59 8.37 -8.42
N ASP A 325 -3.36 9.41 -8.75
CA ASP A 325 -3.68 9.77 -10.14
C ASP A 325 -2.42 10.20 -10.90
#